data_AF-A0A947A9B6-F1
#
_entry.id   AF-A0A947A9B6-F1
#
_cell.length_a   1.000
_cell.length_b   1.000
_cell.length_c   1.000
_cell.angle_alpha   90.00
_cell.angle_beta   90.00
_cell.angle_gamma   90.00
#
_symmetry.space_group_name_H-M   'P 1'
#
loop_
_entity.id
_entity.type
_entity.pdbx_description
1 polymer ?
#
loop_
_entity_poly.entity_id
_entity_poly.type
_entity_poly.pdbx_seq_one_letter_code
_entity_poly.pdbx_strand_id
1 'polypeptide(L)'
;ELIHQLKEISKAMMEDFLEKYRTTSGVLKEAAKRNIAFFAVGLKLQDPKAHVPSVVATDVKREIQNIESHRGFSMSTIFKYREDFSQYVPRGHYSGNEDSRNYFKTMMWYGRMSFLLKSGLVSKGDARIQTLQACLIATSIDRVRVKGKTAAELWDRVYSVTSFFVGLADDLTLYEYKDSMRKLWGDSFHIDALTDEEKLLNLKAELAKLRRPKIYGGTGQCLIVQPITPEKANQCLHETQGMHFMSQRFIPDSYVFQNLVNLIYKGNDSPFTMVKSGGASIRGFPRGLDLIALLGSKRAMEIIEQEGDTDYEGYDEQFSSLKAEFTALDESKWNRNLYWGWLFCLKALLKAGGHGYPSFMQTNAWQDKQLQTALASWAQLRHDTILYAKPSYTVGAAMPPKVEPTRGYVEPVAQFYTRLLALTNIMDNGLTSMNVLDRAGKLRLQGLKKILTRLIQISKDELEDTTLNDNDYEFIRSFGDVLKSAVSGISREGRRTSIIADVHTDLNSSKVLEEGVGYVNLILAAYGLPDGRILVGMGPVFSYYEFKWAMMDRLTDEKWKEMLKSGKAPDMPSWATGFTD
;
A
#
# COMPACT_ATOMS: atom_id res chain seq x y z
N GLU A 1 16.49 10.45 -26.66
CA GLU A 1 17.37 9.25 -26.61
C GLU A 1 17.12 8.37 -25.37
N LEU A 2 17.26 8.90 -24.14
CA LEU A 2 17.08 8.11 -22.89
C LEU A 2 15.71 7.43 -22.76
N ILE A 3 14.63 8.12 -23.19
CA ILE A 3 13.27 7.57 -23.28
C ILE A 3 13.28 6.26 -24.10
N HIS A 4 13.88 6.29 -25.30
CA HIS A 4 13.97 5.13 -26.16
C HIS A 4 14.84 4.02 -25.55
N GLN A 5 15.94 4.35 -24.87
CA GLN A 5 16.79 3.34 -24.23
C GLN A 5 16.02 2.58 -23.13
N LEU A 6 15.24 3.29 -22.32
CA LEU A 6 14.41 2.67 -21.29
C LEU A 6 13.39 1.69 -21.90
N LYS A 7 12.71 2.10 -22.99
CA LYS A 7 11.77 1.24 -23.71
C LYS A 7 12.43 -0.06 -24.20
N GLU A 8 13.62 0.04 -24.76
CA GLU A 8 14.35 -1.13 -25.28
C GLU A 8 14.85 -2.04 -24.16
N ILE A 9 15.31 -1.48 -23.04
CA ILE A 9 15.64 -2.27 -21.84
C ILE A 9 14.39 -3.01 -21.36
N SER A 10 13.25 -2.34 -21.25
CA SER A 10 11.99 -2.95 -20.82
C SER A 10 11.61 -4.13 -21.71
N LYS A 11 11.69 -3.95 -23.03
CA LYS A 11 11.39 -5.02 -23.98
C LYS A 11 12.36 -6.19 -23.86
N ALA A 12 13.67 -5.94 -23.89
CA ALA A 12 14.67 -7.00 -23.89
C ALA A 12 14.69 -7.78 -22.56
N MET A 13 14.52 -7.10 -21.42
CA MET A 13 14.43 -7.76 -20.12
C MET A 13 13.13 -8.59 -20.01
N MET A 14 12.00 -8.08 -20.51
CA MET A 14 10.74 -8.85 -20.53
C MET A 14 10.89 -10.14 -21.35
N GLU A 15 11.56 -10.09 -22.50
CA GLU A 15 11.82 -11.25 -23.36
C GLU A 15 12.78 -12.25 -22.69
N ASP A 16 13.86 -11.80 -22.05
CA ASP A 16 14.75 -12.68 -21.29
C ASP A 16 14.01 -13.37 -20.12
N PHE A 17 13.18 -12.64 -19.37
CA PHE A 17 12.41 -13.26 -18.28
C PHE A 17 11.33 -14.21 -18.77
N LEU A 18 10.82 -14.03 -19.99
CA LEU A 18 9.93 -15.00 -20.61
C LEU A 18 10.65 -16.33 -20.88
N GLU A 19 11.92 -16.27 -21.30
CA GLU A 19 12.75 -17.45 -21.48
C GLU A 19 13.13 -18.11 -20.16
N LYS A 20 13.51 -17.31 -19.14
CA LYS A 20 13.74 -17.83 -17.79
C LYS A 20 12.50 -18.46 -17.19
N TYR A 21 11.32 -17.90 -17.43
CA TYR A 21 10.06 -18.49 -16.98
C TYR A 21 9.80 -19.87 -17.61
N ARG A 22 10.24 -20.09 -18.85
CA ARG A 22 10.14 -21.40 -19.52
C ARG A 22 11.13 -22.42 -18.97
N THR A 23 12.32 -21.98 -18.57
CA THR A 23 13.45 -22.85 -18.21
C THR A 23 13.65 -23.06 -16.71
N THR A 24 13.10 -22.19 -15.86
CA THR A 24 13.22 -22.29 -14.38
C THR A 24 11.98 -22.94 -13.76
N SER A 25 12.09 -23.29 -12.47
CA SER A 25 11.02 -23.91 -11.68
C SER A 25 10.89 -23.25 -10.30
N GLY A 26 9.86 -23.66 -9.55
CA GLY A 26 9.64 -23.23 -8.18
C GLY A 26 9.60 -21.70 -7.99
N VAL A 27 10.28 -21.24 -6.95
CA VAL A 27 10.34 -19.82 -6.58
C VAL A 27 11.05 -18.95 -7.64
N LEU A 28 11.98 -19.52 -8.41
CA LEU A 28 12.65 -18.82 -9.51
C LEU A 28 11.71 -18.58 -10.69
N LYS A 29 10.84 -19.54 -11.01
CA LYS A 29 9.82 -19.38 -12.05
C LYS A 29 8.81 -18.29 -11.70
N GLU A 30 8.37 -18.24 -10.45
CA GLU A 30 7.46 -17.18 -9.99
C GLU A 30 8.13 -15.81 -9.98
N ALA A 31 9.40 -15.73 -9.54
CA ALA A 31 10.17 -14.51 -9.62
C ALA A 31 10.36 -14.05 -11.09
N ALA A 32 10.71 -14.96 -12.00
CA ALA A 32 10.79 -14.67 -13.43
C ALA A 32 9.43 -14.17 -13.98
N LYS A 33 8.32 -14.82 -13.63
CA LYS A 33 6.96 -14.38 -14.02
C LYS A 33 6.68 -12.95 -13.58
N ARG A 34 6.94 -12.62 -12.32
CA ARG A 34 6.70 -11.26 -11.80
C ARG A 34 7.65 -10.24 -12.44
N ASN A 35 8.86 -10.63 -12.83
CA ASN A 35 9.74 -9.78 -13.63
C ASN A 35 9.21 -9.56 -15.06
N ILE A 36 8.62 -10.56 -15.72
CA ILE A 36 7.92 -10.36 -17.00
C ILE A 36 6.84 -9.28 -16.80
N ALA A 37 6.01 -9.41 -15.76
CA ALA A 37 4.95 -8.45 -15.47
C ALA A 37 5.51 -7.04 -15.20
N PHE A 38 6.57 -6.93 -14.39
CA PHE A 38 7.24 -5.68 -14.06
C PHE A 38 7.76 -4.93 -15.29
N PHE A 39 8.44 -5.63 -16.20
CA PHE A 39 8.94 -5.02 -17.43
C PHE A 39 7.85 -4.80 -18.47
N ALA A 40 6.84 -5.67 -18.53
CA ALA A 40 5.68 -5.51 -19.41
C ALA A 40 4.84 -4.27 -19.04
N VAL A 41 4.66 -3.97 -17.74
CA VAL A 41 4.00 -2.72 -17.30
C VAL A 41 4.79 -1.51 -17.80
N GLY A 42 6.09 -1.43 -17.52
CA GLY A 42 6.91 -0.29 -17.96
C GLY A 42 6.95 -0.13 -19.48
N LEU A 43 7.02 -1.24 -20.22
CA LEU A 43 6.94 -1.25 -21.68
C LEU A 43 5.57 -0.76 -22.18
N LYS A 44 4.47 -1.22 -21.58
CA LYS A 44 3.11 -0.84 -21.97
C LYS A 44 2.79 0.61 -21.66
N LEU A 45 3.32 1.16 -20.57
CA LEU A 45 3.24 2.59 -20.24
C LEU A 45 3.96 3.45 -21.27
N GLN A 46 5.09 2.95 -21.79
CA GLN A 46 5.91 3.69 -22.76
C GLN A 46 5.47 3.49 -24.22
N ASP A 47 4.83 2.37 -24.51
CA ASP A 47 4.24 2.03 -25.80
C ASP A 47 2.91 1.31 -25.56
N PRO A 48 1.78 2.03 -25.63
CA PRO A 48 0.45 1.47 -25.43
C PRO A 48 0.10 0.32 -26.40
N LYS A 49 0.81 0.17 -27.52
CA LYS A 49 0.62 -0.91 -28.50
C LYS A 49 1.52 -2.12 -28.23
N ALA A 50 2.45 -2.04 -27.28
CA ALA A 50 3.35 -3.14 -26.96
C ALA A 50 2.60 -4.43 -26.60
N HIS A 51 3.12 -5.55 -27.10
CA HIS A 51 2.61 -6.88 -26.78
C HIS A 51 2.92 -7.24 -25.32
N VAL A 52 1.92 -7.78 -24.63
CA VAL A 52 2.07 -8.27 -23.26
C VAL A 52 1.92 -9.79 -23.28
N PRO A 53 2.91 -10.56 -22.80
CA PRO A 53 2.82 -12.01 -22.75
C PRO A 53 1.58 -12.48 -21.97
N SER A 54 0.87 -13.46 -22.52
CA SER A 54 -0.39 -13.97 -21.95
C SER A 54 -0.27 -14.43 -20.48
N VAL A 55 0.90 -14.97 -20.11
CA VAL A 55 1.23 -15.42 -18.74
C VAL A 55 1.09 -14.33 -17.67
N VAL A 56 1.22 -13.05 -18.05
CA VAL A 56 1.11 -11.90 -17.14
C VAL A 56 0.07 -10.88 -17.57
N ALA A 57 -0.67 -11.12 -18.66
CA ALA A 57 -1.58 -10.14 -19.25
C ALA A 57 -2.62 -9.61 -18.26
N THR A 58 -3.15 -10.46 -17.38
CA THR A 58 -4.12 -10.05 -16.35
C THR A 58 -3.49 -9.13 -15.29
N ASP A 59 -2.33 -9.51 -14.76
CA ASP A 59 -1.63 -8.73 -13.73
C ASP A 59 -1.20 -7.38 -14.32
N VAL A 60 -0.61 -7.39 -15.52
CA VAL A 60 -0.22 -6.17 -16.23
C VAL A 60 -1.44 -5.28 -16.52
N LYS A 61 -2.55 -5.84 -17.02
CA LYS A 61 -3.76 -5.04 -17.30
C LYS A 61 -4.29 -4.37 -16.03
N ARG A 62 -4.34 -5.09 -14.91
CA ARG A 62 -4.79 -4.53 -13.62
C ARG A 62 -3.84 -3.49 -13.08
N GLU A 63 -2.53 -3.71 -13.19
CA GLU A 63 -1.54 -2.74 -12.76
C GLU A 63 -1.62 -1.45 -13.59
N ILE A 64 -1.76 -1.57 -14.91
CA ILE A 64 -2.00 -0.42 -15.80
C ILE A 64 -3.30 0.29 -15.42
N GLN A 65 -4.39 -0.42 -15.16
CA GLN A 65 -5.64 0.20 -14.71
C GLN A 65 -5.47 0.95 -13.38
N ASN A 66 -4.73 0.40 -12.42
CA ASN A 66 -4.42 1.09 -11.18
C ASN A 66 -3.65 2.39 -11.46
N ILE A 67 -2.60 2.31 -12.29
CA ILE A 67 -1.75 3.45 -12.68
C ILE A 67 -2.56 4.54 -13.38
N GLU A 68 -3.38 4.22 -14.39
CA GLU A 68 -4.18 5.22 -15.13
C GLU A 68 -5.35 5.77 -14.31
N SER A 69 -5.80 5.07 -13.27
CA SER A 69 -6.92 5.53 -12.43
C SER A 69 -6.54 6.58 -11.41
N HIS A 70 -5.26 6.65 -11.02
CA HIS A 70 -4.72 7.60 -10.05
C HIS A 70 -5.41 7.63 -8.66
N ARG A 71 -6.07 6.54 -8.25
CA ARG A 71 -6.93 6.49 -7.03
C ARG A 71 -6.17 6.34 -5.70
N GLY A 72 -4.95 6.86 -5.60
CA GLY A 72 -4.15 6.79 -4.37
C GLY A 72 -3.73 5.35 -4.01
N PHE A 73 -3.69 5.05 -2.70
CA PHE A 73 -3.22 3.75 -2.20
C PHE A 73 -4.13 2.58 -2.60
N SER A 74 -3.63 1.67 -3.42
CA SER A 74 -4.28 0.40 -3.76
C SER A 74 -3.27 -0.75 -3.79
N MET A 75 -3.73 -1.98 -3.69
CA MET A 75 -2.85 -3.15 -3.70
C MET A 75 -2.25 -3.36 -5.09
N SER A 76 -0.91 -3.41 -5.19
CA SER A 76 -0.23 -3.82 -6.42
C SER A 76 -0.49 -5.30 -6.68
N THR A 77 -0.93 -5.61 -7.90
CA THR A 77 -1.18 -6.99 -8.32
C THR A 77 0.12 -7.76 -8.51
N ILE A 78 1.22 -7.08 -8.80
CA ILE A 78 2.54 -7.69 -9.02
C ILE A 78 3.32 -7.77 -7.71
N PHE A 79 3.35 -6.68 -6.93
CA PHE A 79 4.24 -6.55 -5.76
C PHE A 79 3.58 -6.85 -4.42
N LYS A 80 2.25 -7.02 -4.36
CA LYS A 80 1.53 -7.50 -3.16
C LYS A 80 1.65 -6.61 -1.92
N TYR A 81 2.04 -5.34 -2.09
CA TYR A 81 1.87 -4.28 -1.10
C TYR A 81 1.04 -3.13 -1.68
N ARG A 82 0.55 -2.24 -0.82
CA ARG A 82 -0.18 -1.05 -1.25
C ARG A 82 0.78 -0.03 -1.86
N GLU A 83 0.46 0.41 -3.07
CA GLU A 83 1.19 1.45 -3.78
C GLU A 83 0.29 2.67 -3.97
N ASP A 84 0.88 3.87 -3.86
CA ASP A 84 0.20 5.14 -4.10
C ASP A 84 0.12 5.45 -5.61
N PHE A 85 -0.93 4.97 -6.26
CA PHE A 85 -1.13 5.19 -7.69
C PHE A 85 -1.44 6.66 -8.05
N SER A 86 -1.73 7.53 -7.08
CA SER A 86 -1.86 8.98 -7.35
C SER A 86 -0.53 9.61 -7.76
N GLN A 87 0.60 8.99 -7.40
CA GLN A 87 1.93 9.48 -7.80
C GLN A 87 2.18 9.42 -9.30
N TYR A 88 1.40 8.64 -10.04
CA TYR A 88 1.58 8.42 -11.47
C TYR A 88 0.92 9.50 -12.33
N VAL A 89 0.22 10.47 -11.74
CA VAL A 89 -0.33 11.62 -12.46
C VAL A 89 0.82 12.44 -13.05
N PRO A 90 0.97 12.53 -14.39
CA PRO A 90 2.02 13.33 -15.01
C PRO A 90 1.89 14.79 -14.61
N ARG A 91 2.98 15.36 -14.11
CA ARG A 91 3.02 16.71 -13.57
C ARG A 91 4.34 17.39 -13.89
N GLY A 92 4.39 18.69 -13.67
CA GLY A 92 5.51 19.50 -14.07
C GLY A 92 5.60 19.64 -15.59
N HIS A 93 6.83 19.77 -16.09
CA HIS A 93 7.10 19.84 -17.53
C HIS A 93 6.74 18.54 -18.29
N TYR A 94 6.46 17.43 -17.59
CA TYR A 94 6.08 16.16 -18.20
C TYR A 94 4.62 16.09 -18.66
N SER A 95 3.79 17.06 -18.27
CA SER A 95 2.37 17.09 -18.64
C SER A 95 2.13 17.46 -20.12
N GLY A 96 3.11 18.09 -20.78
CA GLY A 96 2.95 18.77 -22.06
C GLY A 96 2.68 17.89 -23.29
N ASN A 97 3.28 16.70 -23.40
CA ASN A 97 3.07 15.80 -24.53
C ASN A 97 2.98 14.33 -24.09
N GLU A 98 2.47 13.47 -24.98
CA GLU A 98 2.20 12.06 -24.66
C GLU A 98 3.46 11.26 -24.32
N ASP A 99 4.56 11.45 -25.06
CA ASP A 99 5.83 10.77 -24.79
C ASP A 99 6.39 11.13 -23.41
N SER A 100 6.29 12.40 -23.02
CA SER A 100 6.69 12.88 -21.69
C SER A 100 5.79 12.34 -20.58
N ARG A 101 4.47 12.24 -20.82
CA ARG A 101 3.52 11.63 -19.86
C ARG A 101 3.77 10.13 -19.69
N ASN A 102 4.02 9.43 -20.78
CA ASN A 102 4.33 8.01 -20.80
C ASN A 102 5.67 7.74 -20.11
N TYR A 103 6.71 8.53 -20.42
CA TYR A 103 8.00 8.47 -19.74
C TYR A 103 7.88 8.73 -18.24
N PHE A 104 7.09 9.74 -17.83
CA PHE A 104 6.83 10.02 -16.41
C PHE A 104 6.26 8.79 -15.70
N LYS A 105 5.18 8.19 -16.24
CA LYS A 105 4.57 6.99 -15.64
C LYS A 105 5.54 5.81 -15.58
N THR A 106 6.31 5.57 -16.64
CA THR A 106 7.31 4.49 -16.69
C THR A 106 8.43 4.70 -15.66
N MET A 107 8.97 5.91 -15.54
CA MET A 107 10.00 6.23 -14.55
C MET A 107 9.45 6.19 -13.12
N MET A 108 8.21 6.62 -12.90
CA MET A 108 7.55 6.46 -11.59
C MET A 108 7.39 4.98 -11.23
N TRP A 109 6.94 4.14 -12.16
CA TRP A 109 6.85 2.69 -11.96
C TRP A 109 8.20 2.08 -11.58
N TYR A 110 9.25 2.34 -12.36
CA TYR A 110 10.58 1.79 -12.09
C TYR A 110 11.27 2.40 -10.86
N GLY A 111 10.90 3.62 -10.48
CA GLY A 111 11.49 4.30 -9.33
C GLY A 111 10.79 4.04 -8.00
N ARG A 112 9.51 3.70 -8.01
CA ARG A 112 8.72 3.50 -6.79
C ARG A 112 8.56 2.05 -6.38
N MET A 113 8.51 1.12 -7.34
CA MET A 113 8.33 -0.29 -7.00
C MET A 113 9.59 -0.88 -6.34
N SER A 114 9.49 -1.09 -5.05
CA SER A 114 10.47 -1.75 -4.18
C SER A 114 10.40 -3.27 -4.29
N PHE A 115 11.54 -3.91 -4.48
CA PHE A 115 11.74 -5.34 -4.27
C PHE A 115 12.19 -5.56 -2.83
N LEU A 116 11.22 -5.73 -1.93
CA LEU A 116 11.43 -5.75 -0.49
C LEU A 116 12.27 -6.93 -0.04
N LEU A 117 13.24 -6.64 0.82
CA LEU A 117 14.11 -7.65 1.44
C LEU A 117 13.38 -8.42 2.55
N LYS A 118 12.51 -7.69 3.27
CA LYS A 118 11.83 -8.12 4.50
C LYS A 118 10.32 -8.26 4.30
N SER A 119 9.69 -8.92 5.26
CA SER A 119 8.29 -9.30 5.21
C SER A 119 7.37 -8.42 6.08
N GLY A 120 7.77 -7.20 6.45
CA GLY A 120 6.89 -6.33 7.23
C GLY A 120 5.69 -5.81 6.43
N LEU A 121 5.88 -5.54 5.13
CA LEU A 121 4.84 -4.99 4.25
C LEU A 121 4.24 -6.02 3.30
N VAL A 122 4.83 -7.22 3.23
CA VAL A 122 4.42 -8.33 2.37
C VAL A 122 4.66 -9.65 3.08
N SER A 123 4.07 -10.75 2.62
CA SER A 123 4.33 -12.06 3.22
C SER A 123 5.82 -12.44 3.16
N LYS A 124 6.28 -13.35 4.05
CA LYS A 124 7.65 -13.91 3.98
C LYS A 124 7.95 -14.52 2.61
N GLY A 125 6.96 -15.18 2.00
CA GLY A 125 7.06 -15.74 0.66
C GLY A 125 7.20 -14.67 -0.42
N ASP A 126 6.40 -13.60 -0.35
CA ASP A 126 6.50 -12.49 -1.30
C ASP A 126 7.81 -11.72 -1.14
N ALA A 127 8.28 -11.47 0.08
CA ALA A 127 9.61 -10.90 0.32
C ALA A 127 10.74 -11.80 -0.21
N ARG A 128 10.59 -13.13 -0.12
CA ARG A 128 11.50 -14.09 -0.74
C ARG A 128 11.49 -13.94 -2.27
N ILE A 129 10.31 -13.97 -2.88
CA ILE A 129 10.15 -13.83 -4.33
C ILE A 129 10.69 -12.48 -4.81
N GLN A 130 10.42 -11.38 -4.12
CA GLN A 130 10.91 -10.05 -4.49
C GLN A 130 12.44 -9.96 -4.38
N THR A 131 13.05 -10.57 -3.36
CA THR A 131 14.52 -10.67 -3.30
C THR A 131 15.07 -11.47 -4.48
N LEU A 132 14.43 -12.58 -4.85
CA LEU A 132 14.81 -13.38 -6.03
C LEU A 132 14.63 -12.61 -7.34
N GLN A 133 13.54 -11.83 -7.46
CA GLN A 133 13.29 -10.95 -8.59
C GLN A 133 14.44 -9.95 -8.77
N ALA A 134 14.87 -9.30 -7.69
CA ALA A 134 15.99 -8.37 -7.70
C ALA A 134 17.30 -9.04 -8.13
N CYS A 135 17.61 -10.23 -7.60
CA CYS A 135 18.81 -10.99 -7.98
C CYS A 135 18.78 -11.43 -9.46
N LEU A 136 17.62 -11.87 -9.94
CA LEU A 136 17.38 -12.23 -11.33
C LEU A 136 17.59 -11.04 -12.27
N ILE A 137 17.11 -9.84 -11.91
CA ILE A 137 17.35 -8.61 -12.67
C ILE A 137 18.84 -8.26 -12.65
N ALA A 138 19.45 -8.23 -11.47
CA ALA A 138 20.85 -7.90 -11.27
C ALA A 138 21.78 -8.81 -12.10
N THR A 139 21.47 -10.10 -12.24
CA THR A 139 22.27 -11.02 -13.06
C THR A 139 21.97 -10.98 -14.55
N SER A 140 20.70 -10.80 -14.93
CA SER A 140 20.29 -10.86 -16.35
C SER A 140 20.72 -9.61 -17.10
N ILE A 141 20.75 -8.45 -16.44
CA ILE A 141 21.00 -7.15 -17.07
C ILE A 141 22.40 -7.04 -17.70
N ASP A 142 23.39 -7.78 -17.18
CA ASP A 142 24.76 -7.83 -17.74
C ASP A 142 24.88 -8.71 -18.98
N ARG A 143 23.89 -9.59 -19.22
CA ARG A 143 23.92 -10.58 -20.32
C ARG A 143 22.97 -10.19 -21.46
N VAL A 144 21.81 -9.62 -21.12
CA VAL A 144 20.82 -9.17 -22.11
C VAL A 144 21.41 -8.05 -22.96
N ARG A 145 21.35 -8.20 -24.29
CA ARG A 145 21.87 -7.20 -25.22
C ARG A 145 20.77 -6.46 -25.97
N VAL A 146 20.98 -5.17 -26.17
CA VAL A 146 20.14 -4.27 -26.96
C VAL A 146 21.06 -3.55 -27.94
N LYS A 147 20.89 -3.81 -29.25
CA LYS A 147 21.65 -3.17 -30.33
C LYS A 147 23.18 -3.16 -30.08
N GLY A 148 23.73 -4.28 -29.61
CA GLY A 148 25.17 -4.47 -29.37
C GLY A 148 25.66 -4.09 -27.98
N LYS A 149 24.92 -3.30 -27.20
CA LYS A 149 25.24 -2.96 -25.80
C LYS A 149 24.50 -3.88 -24.83
N THR A 150 25.03 -4.07 -23.63
CA THR A 150 24.30 -4.76 -22.55
C THR A 150 23.19 -3.85 -22.02
N ALA A 151 22.12 -4.44 -21.50
CA ALA A 151 21.07 -3.69 -20.81
C ALA A 151 21.66 -2.93 -19.60
N ALA A 152 22.74 -3.42 -19.00
CA ALA A 152 23.44 -2.77 -17.89
C ALA A 152 24.09 -1.46 -18.32
N GLU A 153 24.78 -1.43 -19.47
CA GLU A 153 25.37 -0.20 -20.02
C GLU A 153 24.31 0.87 -20.33
N LEU A 154 23.16 0.45 -20.86
CA LEU A 154 22.06 1.37 -21.14
C LEU A 154 21.38 1.86 -19.85
N TRP A 155 21.18 0.96 -18.89
CA TRP A 155 20.63 1.28 -17.58
C TRP A 155 21.54 2.26 -16.83
N ASP A 156 22.85 2.01 -16.82
CA ASP A 156 23.83 2.86 -16.14
C ASP A 156 23.88 4.26 -16.77
N ARG A 157 23.77 4.37 -18.09
CA ARG A 157 23.67 5.68 -18.75
C ARG A 157 22.46 6.48 -18.28
N VAL A 158 21.28 5.85 -18.17
CA VAL A 158 20.06 6.51 -17.66
C VAL A 158 20.22 6.87 -16.17
N TYR A 159 20.79 5.94 -15.38
CA TYR A 159 21.01 6.13 -13.95
C TYR A 159 22.00 7.25 -13.66
N SER A 160 23.14 7.29 -14.36
CA SER A 160 24.21 8.28 -14.18
C SER A 160 23.79 9.69 -14.57
N VAL A 161 23.03 9.86 -15.67
CA VAL A 161 22.49 11.18 -16.03
C VAL A 161 21.53 11.69 -14.96
N THR A 162 20.59 10.85 -14.52
CA THR A 162 19.62 11.27 -13.50
C THR A 162 20.26 11.50 -12.12
N SER A 163 21.31 10.75 -11.78
CA SER A 163 22.04 10.93 -10.52
C SER A 163 22.90 12.19 -10.49
N PHE A 164 23.41 12.64 -11.65
CA PHE A 164 24.12 13.90 -11.76
C PHE A 164 23.23 15.12 -11.41
N PHE A 165 21.95 15.11 -11.81
CA PHE A 165 21.05 16.22 -11.53
C PHE A 165 20.55 16.25 -10.08
N VAL A 166 20.11 15.11 -9.55
CA VAL A 166 19.35 15.06 -8.28
C VAL A 166 20.09 14.30 -7.17
N GLY A 167 21.11 13.51 -7.52
CA GLY A 167 21.91 12.71 -6.59
C GLY A 167 21.66 11.21 -6.69
N LEU A 168 22.41 10.46 -5.88
CA LEU A 168 22.30 8.99 -5.82
C LEU A 168 20.99 8.54 -5.13
N ALA A 169 20.58 7.33 -5.44
CA ALA A 169 19.51 6.63 -4.71
C ALA A 169 19.93 6.37 -3.26
N ASP A 170 19.00 6.52 -2.31
CA ASP A 170 19.19 6.06 -0.92
C ASP A 170 18.80 4.59 -0.74
N ASP A 171 17.96 4.05 -1.62
CA ASP A 171 17.63 2.62 -1.69
C ASP A 171 18.80 1.77 -2.23
N LEU A 172 18.69 0.45 -2.07
CA LEU A 172 19.61 -0.49 -2.73
C LEU A 172 19.28 -0.53 -4.22
N THR A 173 20.31 -0.70 -5.04
CA THR A 173 20.22 -0.76 -6.50
C THR A 173 20.79 -2.09 -7.01
N LEU A 174 20.88 -2.23 -8.33
CA LEU A 174 21.51 -3.38 -8.96
C LEU A 174 22.97 -3.55 -8.53
N TYR A 175 23.68 -2.45 -8.23
CA TYR A 175 25.08 -2.49 -7.79
C TYR A 175 25.25 -3.27 -6.49
N GLU A 176 24.47 -2.91 -5.46
CA GLU A 176 24.57 -3.55 -4.15
C GLU A 176 24.21 -5.03 -4.18
N TYR A 177 23.22 -5.41 -5.00
CA TYR A 177 22.87 -6.81 -5.20
C TYR A 177 23.98 -7.57 -5.93
N LYS A 178 24.56 -7.01 -7.00
CA LYS A 178 25.69 -7.63 -7.72
C LYS A 178 26.90 -7.83 -6.80
N ASP A 179 27.27 -6.79 -6.06
CA ASP A 179 28.44 -6.82 -5.17
C ASP A 179 28.24 -7.82 -4.02
N SER A 180 27.04 -7.88 -3.44
CA SER A 180 26.72 -8.86 -2.38
C SER A 180 26.75 -10.30 -2.90
N MET A 181 26.23 -10.55 -4.11
CA MET A 181 26.29 -11.88 -4.74
C MET A 181 27.73 -12.28 -5.07
N ARG A 182 28.54 -11.36 -5.63
CA ARG A 182 29.96 -11.60 -5.91
C ARG A 182 30.76 -11.85 -4.64
N LYS A 183 30.47 -11.11 -3.56
CA LYS A 183 31.14 -11.30 -2.26
C LYS A 183 30.89 -12.69 -1.66
N LEU A 184 29.69 -13.24 -1.82
CA LEU A 184 29.32 -14.54 -1.25
C LEU A 184 29.75 -15.73 -2.13
N TRP A 185 29.73 -15.58 -3.45
CA TRP A 185 29.88 -16.70 -4.38
C TRP A 185 30.89 -16.51 -5.51
N GLY A 186 31.57 -15.36 -5.57
CA GLY A 186 32.52 -15.03 -6.65
C GLY A 186 31.84 -14.85 -8.01
N ASP A 187 32.64 -14.94 -9.08
CA ASP A 187 32.15 -14.77 -10.46
C ASP A 187 31.50 -16.04 -11.04
N SER A 188 31.59 -17.18 -10.34
CA SER A 188 30.97 -18.47 -10.70
C SER A 188 29.51 -18.61 -10.22
N PHE A 189 28.86 -17.50 -9.90
CA PHE A 189 27.49 -17.51 -9.40
C PHE A 189 26.48 -18.01 -10.45
N HIS A 190 25.75 -19.07 -10.06
CA HIS A 190 24.60 -19.58 -10.80
C HIS A 190 23.31 -19.30 -10.03
N ILE A 191 22.28 -18.85 -10.75
CA ILE A 191 21.01 -18.42 -10.15
C ILE A 191 20.30 -19.54 -9.37
N ASP A 192 20.54 -20.80 -9.72
CA ASP A 192 19.99 -21.96 -9.02
C ASP A 192 20.48 -22.04 -7.56
N ALA A 193 21.62 -21.43 -7.25
CA ALA A 193 22.11 -21.32 -5.87
C ALA A 193 21.17 -20.50 -4.97
N LEU A 194 20.28 -19.66 -5.52
CA LEU A 194 19.29 -18.91 -4.74
C LEU A 194 18.02 -19.71 -4.41
N THR A 195 17.88 -20.92 -4.94
CA THR A 195 16.79 -21.82 -4.54
C THR A 195 17.03 -22.37 -3.13
N ASP A 196 18.30 -22.52 -2.75
CA ASP A 196 18.77 -22.88 -1.41
C ASP A 196 18.43 -21.77 -0.40
N GLU A 197 17.72 -22.15 0.67
CA GLU A 197 17.22 -21.21 1.66
C GLU A 197 18.33 -20.62 2.52
N GLU A 198 19.37 -21.40 2.84
CA GLU A 198 20.51 -20.94 3.63
C GLU A 198 21.32 -19.92 2.83
N LYS A 199 21.58 -20.21 1.55
CA LYS A 199 22.27 -19.27 0.64
C LYS A 199 21.49 -17.98 0.46
N LEU A 200 20.18 -18.07 0.26
CA LEU A 200 19.33 -16.88 0.14
C LEU A 200 19.27 -16.09 1.46
N LEU A 201 19.24 -16.77 2.61
CA LEU A 201 19.28 -16.13 3.92
C LEU A 201 20.60 -15.40 4.15
N ASN A 202 21.74 -16.01 3.79
CA ASN A 202 23.06 -15.39 3.86
C ASN A 202 23.15 -14.14 2.99
N LEU A 203 22.59 -14.18 1.77
CA LEU A 203 22.48 -13.00 0.92
C LEU A 203 21.59 -11.92 1.53
N LYS A 204 20.43 -12.30 2.09
CA LYS A 204 19.56 -11.33 2.78
C LYS A 204 20.25 -10.70 3.98
N ALA A 205 21.01 -11.47 4.75
CA ALA A 205 21.78 -10.98 5.88
C ALA A 205 22.88 -10.00 5.43
N GLU A 206 23.55 -10.27 4.30
CA GLU A 206 24.55 -9.35 3.75
C GLU A 206 23.91 -8.04 3.26
N LEU A 207 22.82 -8.13 2.49
CA LEU A 207 22.08 -6.97 2.01
C LEU A 207 21.49 -6.13 3.16
N ALA A 208 21.08 -6.76 4.26
CA ALA A 208 20.51 -6.07 5.43
C ALA A 208 21.55 -5.20 6.18
N LYS A 209 22.85 -5.50 6.04
CA LYS A 209 23.95 -4.69 6.60
C LYS A 209 24.20 -3.41 5.81
N LEU A 210 23.77 -3.39 4.55
CA LEU A 210 23.92 -2.22 3.69
C LEU A 210 22.94 -1.12 4.10
N ARG A 211 23.09 0.04 3.45
CA ARG A 211 22.27 1.22 3.72
C ARG A 211 20.77 0.91 3.65
N ARG A 212 20.01 1.64 4.47
CA ARG A 212 18.55 1.69 4.45
C ARG A 212 18.12 2.98 3.76
N PRO A 213 16.89 3.04 3.21
CA PRO A 213 16.32 4.32 2.80
C PRO A 213 16.37 5.30 3.97
N LYS A 214 16.69 6.55 3.66
CA LYS A 214 16.61 7.66 4.61
C LYS A 214 15.27 8.37 4.52
N ILE A 215 14.58 8.23 3.39
CA ILE A 215 13.24 8.78 3.16
C ILE A 215 12.26 7.62 2.89
N TYR A 216 11.12 7.64 3.56
CA TYR A 216 10.01 6.72 3.38
C TYR A 216 9.14 7.22 2.21
N GLY A 217 9.18 6.49 1.09
CA GLY A 217 8.51 6.85 -0.16
C GLY A 217 7.04 6.42 -0.27
N GLY A 218 6.40 6.02 0.84
CA GLY A 218 5.00 5.58 0.87
C GLY A 218 4.78 4.09 0.59
N THR A 219 5.83 3.32 0.28
CA THR A 219 5.73 1.88 -0.03
C THR A 219 4.95 1.13 1.05
N GLY A 220 3.93 0.39 0.64
CA GLY A 220 3.12 -0.48 1.50
C GLY A 220 2.12 0.22 2.41
N GLN A 221 1.98 1.54 2.32
CA GLN A 221 1.12 2.33 3.23
C GLN A 221 1.39 1.94 4.70
N CYS A 222 2.66 2.01 5.09
CA CYS A 222 3.11 1.68 6.43
C CYS A 222 2.30 2.48 7.45
N LEU A 223 1.85 1.80 8.50
CA LEU A 223 1.11 2.40 9.61
C LEU A 223 1.91 2.20 10.89
N ILE A 224 2.03 3.25 11.68
CA ILE A 224 2.60 3.18 13.02
C ILE A 224 1.46 3.18 14.04
N VAL A 225 1.54 2.24 14.96
CA VAL A 225 0.60 2.09 16.08
C VAL A 225 1.22 2.70 17.33
N GLN A 226 0.38 3.29 18.18
CA GLN A 226 0.82 4.01 19.37
C GLN A 226 1.75 3.21 20.32
N PRO A 227 2.63 3.89 21.09
CA PRO A 227 2.94 5.32 21.00
C PRO A 227 3.58 5.67 19.65
N ILE A 228 3.24 6.83 19.08
CA ILE A 228 3.82 7.36 17.85
C ILE A 228 5.17 7.95 18.25
N THR A 229 6.27 7.31 17.84
CA THR A 229 7.62 7.78 18.14
C THR A 229 8.48 7.80 16.88
N PRO A 230 9.54 8.62 16.83
CA PRO A 230 10.52 8.61 15.73
C PRO A 230 11.09 7.20 15.45
N GLU A 231 11.34 6.39 16.46
CA GLU A 231 11.86 5.02 16.31
C GLU A 231 10.89 4.13 15.54
N LYS A 232 9.59 4.23 15.83
CA LYS A 232 8.57 3.46 15.11
C LYS A 232 8.35 4.01 13.70
N ALA A 233 8.43 5.32 13.49
CA ALA A 233 8.43 5.88 12.13
C ALA A 233 9.63 5.34 11.31
N ASN A 234 10.81 5.20 11.94
CA ASN A 234 11.99 4.59 11.34
C ASN A 234 11.83 3.10 11.04
N GLN A 235 10.90 2.38 11.68
CA GLN A 235 10.58 1.00 11.32
C GLN A 235 10.06 0.91 9.88
N CYS A 236 9.31 1.91 9.38
CA CYS A 236 8.89 1.92 7.99
C CYS A 236 10.09 1.98 7.02
N LEU A 237 11.16 2.69 7.37
CA LEU A 237 12.42 2.67 6.60
C LEU A 237 13.10 1.29 6.65
N HIS A 238 13.00 0.62 7.80
CA HIS A 238 13.53 -0.74 7.95
C HIS A 238 12.81 -1.76 7.07
N GLU A 239 11.47 -1.70 7.03
CA GLU A 239 10.63 -2.63 6.28
C GLU A 239 10.60 -2.35 4.77
N THR A 240 10.98 -1.14 4.35
CA THR A 240 11.08 -0.76 2.93
C THR A 240 12.45 -1.02 2.31
N GLN A 241 13.43 -1.48 3.10
CA GLN A 241 14.75 -1.83 2.58
C GLN A 241 14.65 -2.90 1.48
N GLY A 242 15.18 -2.60 0.31
CA GLY A 242 15.11 -3.48 -0.86
C GLY A 242 15.67 -2.81 -2.11
N MET A 243 15.68 -3.56 -3.22
CA MET A 243 16.13 -3.03 -4.51
C MET A 243 15.06 -2.14 -5.13
N HIS A 244 15.45 -1.09 -5.83
CA HIS A 244 14.62 -0.39 -6.81
C HIS A 244 15.34 -0.37 -8.17
N PHE A 245 14.60 -0.55 -9.27
CA PHE A 245 15.22 -0.59 -10.60
C PHE A 245 15.72 0.79 -11.04
N MET A 246 14.94 1.84 -10.84
CA MET A 246 15.31 3.25 -11.13
C MET A 246 14.93 4.17 -9.97
N SER A 247 15.36 3.83 -8.74
CA SER A 247 14.98 4.46 -7.46
C SER A 247 14.79 5.98 -7.53
N GLN A 248 13.78 6.52 -6.84
CA GLN A 248 13.72 7.96 -6.62
C GLN A 248 14.88 8.43 -5.72
N ARG A 249 15.37 9.65 -5.93
CA ARG A 249 16.61 10.16 -5.35
C ARG A 249 16.37 10.80 -4.00
N PHE A 250 17.37 10.66 -3.13
CA PHE A 250 17.43 11.38 -1.88
C PHE A 250 17.57 12.88 -2.15
N ILE A 251 16.66 13.66 -1.58
CA ILE A 251 16.76 15.12 -1.54
C ILE A 251 16.76 15.60 -0.08
N PRO A 252 17.65 16.55 0.28
CA PRO A 252 17.83 17.00 1.66
C PRO A 252 16.55 17.50 2.32
N ASP A 253 15.72 18.19 1.57
CA ASP A 253 14.51 18.81 2.08
C ASP A 253 13.42 17.77 2.39
N SER A 254 13.24 16.71 1.60
CA SER A 254 12.35 15.62 2.01
C SER A 254 12.89 14.83 3.21
N TYR A 255 14.22 14.73 3.35
CA TYR A 255 14.80 14.17 4.57
C TYR A 255 14.50 15.02 5.80
N VAL A 256 14.68 16.35 5.71
CA VAL A 256 14.33 17.30 6.78
C VAL A 256 12.85 17.19 7.13
N PHE A 257 11.98 17.25 6.12
CA PHE A 257 10.54 17.17 6.28
C PHE A 257 10.07 15.91 6.99
N GLN A 258 10.60 14.74 6.60
CA GLN A 258 10.23 13.49 7.26
C GLN A 258 10.66 13.45 8.72
N ASN A 259 11.82 14.01 9.04
CA ASN A 259 12.32 14.02 10.41
C ASN A 259 11.60 15.06 11.29
N LEU A 260 10.76 15.93 10.74
CA LEU A 260 10.01 16.93 11.48
C LEU A 260 8.49 16.65 11.50
N VAL A 261 8.05 15.45 11.14
CA VAL A 261 6.65 15.00 11.23
C VAL A 261 6.54 13.78 12.15
N ASN A 262 5.31 13.38 12.52
CA ASN A 262 5.00 12.36 13.52
C ASN A 262 5.47 12.70 14.96
N LEU A 263 5.54 13.99 15.29
CA LEU A 263 5.80 14.47 16.65
C LEU A 263 4.48 14.78 17.36
N ILE A 264 4.37 14.50 18.66
CA ILE A 264 3.14 14.74 19.44
C ILE A 264 2.99 16.23 19.75
N TYR A 265 1.82 16.80 19.48
CA TYR A 265 1.52 18.20 19.77
C TYR A 265 1.35 18.41 21.27
N LYS A 266 1.99 19.43 21.83
CA LYS A 266 1.97 19.77 23.27
C LYS A 266 1.17 21.04 23.59
N GLY A 267 0.73 21.79 22.56
CA GLY A 267 -0.04 23.02 22.72
C GLY A 267 -1.56 22.78 22.79
N ASN A 268 -2.30 23.89 22.93
CA ASN A 268 -3.77 23.91 22.94
C ASN A 268 -4.38 24.52 21.67
N ASP A 269 -3.55 25.02 20.76
CA ASP A 269 -3.97 25.69 19.52
C ASP A 269 -4.13 24.70 18.36
N SER A 270 -4.26 25.23 17.14
CA SER A 270 -4.33 24.45 15.91
C SER A 270 -3.41 25.02 14.84
N PRO A 271 -2.08 24.87 15.00
CA PRO A 271 -1.11 25.41 14.06
C PRO A 271 -1.19 24.69 12.71
N PHE A 272 -0.69 25.34 11.66
CA PHE A 272 -0.81 24.87 10.26
C PHE A 272 -0.35 23.41 10.08
N THR A 273 0.68 23.01 10.83
CA THR A 273 1.32 21.70 10.71
C THR A 273 0.61 20.58 11.49
N MET A 274 -0.38 20.92 12.33
CA MET A 274 -1.07 19.96 13.19
C MET A 274 -2.17 19.21 12.45
N VAL A 275 -2.21 17.89 12.67
CA VAL A 275 -3.33 17.04 12.26
C VAL A 275 -3.74 16.14 13.42
N LYS A 276 -5.02 15.82 13.49
CA LYS A 276 -5.49 14.74 14.36
C LYS A 276 -5.23 13.41 13.66
N SER A 277 -4.24 12.66 14.13
CA SER A 277 -3.94 11.33 13.59
C SER A 277 -3.87 10.35 14.72
N GLY A 278 -4.75 9.36 14.62
CA GLY A 278 -4.80 8.33 15.61
C GLY A 278 -4.91 8.90 17.01
N GLY A 279 -5.94 9.74 17.19
CA GLY A 279 -6.43 10.35 18.43
C GLY A 279 -5.43 11.11 19.31
N ALA A 280 -4.19 11.26 18.84
CA ALA A 280 -3.30 12.33 19.24
C ALA A 280 -3.35 13.45 18.17
N SER A 281 -3.05 14.66 18.60
CA SER A 281 -2.66 15.73 17.70
C SER A 281 -1.17 15.55 17.41
N ILE A 282 -0.80 15.43 16.13
CA ILE A 282 0.59 15.24 15.71
C ILE A 282 0.99 16.31 14.71
N ARG A 283 2.30 16.49 14.52
CA ARG A 283 2.82 17.23 13.37
C ARG A 283 2.65 16.39 12.11
N GLY A 284 1.58 16.66 11.37
CA GLY A 284 1.21 15.92 10.17
C GLY A 284 1.82 16.46 8.89
N PHE A 285 2.20 17.73 8.89
CA PHE A 285 2.80 18.39 7.74
C PHE A 285 4.07 19.16 8.14
N PRO A 286 5.08 19.19 7.26
CA PRO A 286 6.18 20.14 7.36
C PRO A 286 5.81 21.44 6.61
N ARG A 287 6.64 22.49 6.74
CA ARG A 287 6.58 23.72 5.96
C ARG A 287 7.90 23.95 5.25
N GLY A 288 7.86 24.65 4.11
CA GLY A 288 9.08 25.16 3.47
C GLY A 288 9.95 25.98 4.42
N LEU A 289 9.33 26.65 5.41
CA LEU A 289 10.03 27.40 6.44
C LEU A 289 10.96 26.53 7.31
N ASP A 290 10.64 25.26 7.55
CA ASP A 290 11.53 24.35 8.31
C ASP A 290 12.89 24.20 7.62
N LEU A 291 12.87 23.99 6.29
CA LEU A 291 14.08 23.88 5.48
C LEU A 291 14.87 25.19 5.52
N ILE A 292 14.19 26.33 5.34
CA ILE A 292 14.85 27.63 5.27
C ILE A 292 15.42 28.05 6.63
N ALA A 293 14.74 27.72 7.73
CA ALA A 293 15.28 27.88 9.08
C ALA A 293 16.55 27.02 9.26
N LEU A 294 16.54 25.77 8.77
CA LEU A 294 17.69 24.88 8.81
C LEU A 294 18.89 25.38 7.99
N LEU A 295 18.63 26.04 6.86
CA LEU A 295 19.66 26.71 6.05
C LEU A 295 20.24 27.96 6.74
N GLY A 296 19.65 28.41 7.85
CA GLY A 296 20.20 29.46 8.71
C GLY A 296 19.36 30.74 8.80
N SER A 297 18.15 30.76 8.24
CA SER A 297 17.25 31.91 8.36
C SER A 297 16.66 32.02 9.76
N LYS A 298 17.12 33.02 10.53
CA LYS A 298 16.52 33.36 11.85
C LYS A 298 15.06 33.76 11.71
N ARG A 299 14.75 34.57 10.68
CA ARG A 299 13.39 35.05 10.41
C ARG A 299 12.41 33.91 10.14
N ALA A 300 12.84 32.86 9.43
CA ALA A 300 12.00 31.69 9.21
C ALA A 300 11.70 30.95 10.52
N MET A 301 12.67 30.86 11.44
CA MET A 301 12.48 30.26 12.76
C MET A 301 11.49 31.07 13.60
N GLU A 302 11.64 32.41 13.65
CA GLU A 302 10.69 33.28 14.37
C GLU A 302 9.24 33.09 13.91
N ILE A 303 9.01 32.94 12.60
CA ILE A 303 7.65 32.75 12.05
C ILE A 303 7.06 31.40 12.49
N ILE A 304 7.83 30.30 12.40
CA ILE A 304 7.32 28.98 12.78
C ILE A 304 7.13 28.84 14.29
N GLU A 305 7.93 29.53 15.11
CA GLU A 305 7.71 29.62 16.56
C GLU A 305 6.44 30.42 16.88
N GLN A 306 6.25 31.59 16.25
CA GLN A 306 5.07 32.44 16.47
C GLN A 306 3.76 31.80 16.03
N GLU A 307 3.78 31.00 14.97
CA GLU A 307 2.60 30.30 14.46
C GLU A 307 2.33 28.97 15.20
N GLY A 308 3.12 28.64 16.24
CA GLY A 308 2.96 27.44 17.06
C GLY A 308 3.39 26.14 16.37
N ASP A 309 4.08 26.23 15.23
CA ASP A 309 4.53 25.05 14.49
C ASP A 309 5.70 24.35 15.22
N THR A 310 6.37 24.96 16.20
CA THR A 310 7.43 24.29 16.99
C THR A 310 6.92 23.55 18.23
N ASP A 311 5.62 23.65 18.54
CA ASP A 311 5.03 23.18 19.80
C ASP A 311 4.72 21.67 19.79
N TYR A 312 5.75 20.87 19.51
CA TYR A 312 5.72 19.42 19.53
C TYR A 312 6.78 18.83 20.46
N GLU A 313 6.50 17.66 21.02
CA GLU A 313 7.45 16.88 21.81
C GLU A 313 8.63 16.45 20.93
N GLY A 314 9.86 16.68 21.41
CA GLY A 314 11.10 16.34 20.70
C GLY A 314 11.45 17.22 19.48
N TYR A 315 10.65 18.26 19.16
CA TYR A 315 10.92 19.12 17.99
C TYR A 315 12.30 19.79 18.06
N ASP A 316 12.62 20.43 19.19
CA ASP A 316 13.85 21.21 19.35
C ASP A 316 15.10 20.33 19.26
N GLU A 317 15.05 19.13 19.84
CA GLU A 317 16.12 18.14 19.80
C GLU A 317 16.35 17.64 18.37
N GLN A 318 15.27 17.28 17.69
CA GLN A 318 15.32 16.77 16.32
C GLN A 318 15.75 17.84 15.31
N PHE A 319 15.26 19.08 15.46
CA PHE A 319 15.69 20.21 14.65
C PHE A 319 17.17 20.55 14.89
N SER A 320 17.62 20.54 16.14
CA SER A 320 19.02 20.80 16.50
C SER A 320 19.97 19.75 15.92
N SER A 321 19.57 18.48 15.94
CA SER A 321 20.32 17.38 15.31
C SER A 321 20.48 17.61 13.79
N LEU A 322 19.38 17.90 13.08
CA LEU A 322 19.41 18.21 11.65
C LEU A 322 20.27 19.45 11.36
N LYS A 323 20.21 20.47 12.22
CA LYS A 323 20.97 21.72 12.06
C LYS A 323 22.47 21.45 12.19
N ALA A 324 22.87 20.59 13.12
CA ALA A 324 24.26 20.17 13.26
C ALA A 324 24.76 19.43 12.01
N GLU A 325 23.95 18.52 11.44
CA GLU A 325 24.28 17.82 10.18
C GLU A 325 24.54 18.80 9.02
N PHE A 326 23.65 19.78 8.83
CA PHE A 326 23.77 20.76 7.74
C PHE A 326 24.91 21.77 7.95
N THR A 327 25.25 22.06 9.20
CA THR A 327 26.37 22.95 9.54
C THR A 327 27.72 22.27 9.30
N ALA A 328 27.79 20.95 9.42
CA ALA A 328 29.00 20.15 9.18
C ALA A 328 29.34 19.92 7.69
N LEU A 329 28.52 20.43 6.76
CA LEU A 329 28.75 20.30 5.31
C LEU A 329 29.75 21.33 4.81
N ASP A 330 30.86 20.85 4.23
CA ASP A 330 31.83 21.65 3.48
C ASP A 330 31.35 21.99 2.06
N GLU A 331 32.08 22.88 1.37
CA GLU A 331 31.73 23.34 0.01
C GLU A 331 31.68 22.20 -1.02
N SER A 332 32.53 21.18 -0.89
CA SER A 332 32.53 20.01 -1.78
C SER A 332 31.21 19.23 -1.65
N LYS A 333 30.76 19.01 -0.41
CA LYS A 333 29.47 18.36 -0.14
C LYS A 333 28.29 19.21 -0.60
N TRP A 334 28.35 20.54 -0.47
CA TRP A 334 27.32 21.43 -1.01
C TRP A 334 27.27 21.42 -2.54
N ASN A 335 28.37 21.21 -3.23
CA ASN A 335 28.44 21.22 -4.70
C ASN A 335 28.45 19.81 -5.32
N ARG A 336 28.10 18.77 -4.56
CA ARG A 336 28.17 17.37 -5.02
C ARG A 336 27.24 17.03 -6.19
N ASN A 337 26.20 17.82 -6.42
CA ASN A 337 25.32 17.76 -7.57
C ASN A 337 24.52 19.08 -7.72
N LEU A 338 23.77 19.22 -8.81
CA LEU A 338 23.04 20.46 -9.13
C LEU A 338 21.96 20.81 -8.09
N TYR A 339 21.27 19.81 -7.52
CA TYR A 339 20.26 20.05 -6.50
C TYR A 339 20.85 20.68 -5.23
N TRP A 340 21.96 20.11 -4.74
CA TRP A 340 22.66 20.63 -3.55
C TRP A 340 23.29 22.00 -3.81
N GLY A 341 23.88 22.19 -5.00
CA GLY A 341 24.45 23.47 -5.41
C GLY A 341 23.39 24.59 -5.48
N TRP A 342 22.19 24.28 -5.97
CA TRP A 342 21.10 25.25 -6.01
C TRP A 342 20.64 25.68 -4.61
N LEU A 343 20.47 24.73 -3.68
CA LEU A 343 20.17 25.06 -2.28
C LEU A 343 21.29 25.87 -1.62
N PHE A 344 22.55 25.60 -1.97
CA PHE A 344 23.68 26.37 -1.48
C PHE A 344 23.64 27.82 -1.98
N CYS A 345 23.22 28.06 -3.23
CA CYS A 345 22.97 29.42 -3.72
C CYS A 345 21.84 30.11 -2.94
N LEU A 346 20.72 29.42 -2.68
CA LEU A 346 19.60 30.00 -1.92
C LEU A 346 19.99 30.35 -0.48
N LYS A 347 20.86 29.56 0.15
CA LYS A 347 21.38 29.81 1.49
C LYS A 347 22.00 31.21 1.63
N ALA A 348 22.65 31.72 0.58
CA ALA A 348 23.27 33.05 0.60
C ALA A 348 22.24 34.19 0.75
N LEU A 349 21.00 34.01 0.29
CA LEU A 349 19.93 35.02 0.41
C LEU A 349 19.40 35.17 1.84
N LEU A 350 19.65 34.20 2.72
CA LEU A 350 19.06 34.10 4.05
C LEU A 350 19.86 34.82 5.13
N LYS A 351 21.04 35.37 4.80
CA LYS A 351 21.88 36.09 5.75
C LYS A 351 21.31 37.50 5.98
N ALA A 352 21.07 37.85 7.24
CA ALA A 352 20.62 39.19 7.60
C ALA A 352 21.69 40.24 7.24
N GLY A 353 21.27 41.36 6.66
CA GLY A 353 22.11 42.52 6.43
C GLY A 353 22.45 43.19 7.77
N GLY A 354 23.74 43.28 8.09
CA GLY A 354 24.23 43.97 9.28
C GLY A 354 24.68 45.41 8.98
N HIS A 355 25.38 46.02 9.93
CA HIS A 355 26.05 47.29 9.72
C HIS A 355 26.97 47.25 8.47
N GLY A 356 26.86 48.29 7.63
CA GLY A 356 27.56 48.39 6.34
C GLY A 356 26.68 48.10 5.11
N TYR A 357 25.51 47.47 5.28
CA TYR A 357 24.53 47.29 4.20
C TYR A 357 23.55 48.48 4.13
N PRO A 358 22.90 48.76 2.98
CA PRO A 358 21.84 49.76 2.87
C PRO A 358 20.74 49.58 3.93
N SER A 359 20.19 50.68 4.45
CA SER A 359 19.24 50.68 5.58
C SER A 359 18.03 49.78 5.37
N PHE A 360 17.47 49.73 4.15
CA PHE A 360 16.34 48.85 3.83
C PHE A 360 16.71 47.37 3.98
N MET A 361 17.96 46.97 3.71
CA MET A 361 18.41 45.57 3.82
C MET A 361 18.59 45.08 5.27
N GLN A 362 18.55 45.99 6.23
CA GLN A 362 18.65 45.69 7.67
C GLN A 362 17.26 45.46 8.30
N THR A 363 16.18 45.63 7.54
CA THR A 363 14.80 45.51 8.04
C THR A 363 14.25 44.09 7.94
N ASN A 364 13.26 43.77 8.78
CA ASN A 364 12.53 42.50 8.68
C ASN A 364 11.78 42.36 7.35
N ALA A 365 11.24 43.46 6.80
CA ALA A 365 10.55 43.44 5.51
C ALA A 365 11.46 42.96 4.36
N TRP A 366 12.73 43.34 4.37
CA TRP A 366 13.70 42.84 3.38
C TRP A 366 14.04 41.37 3.60
N GLN A 367 14.16 40.93 4.85
CA GLN A 367 14.36 39.51 5.18
C GLN A 367 13.17 38.67 4.71
N ASP A 368 11.93 39.14 4.91
CA ASP A 368 10.71 38.48 4.44
C ASP A 368 10.69 38.39 2.90
N LYS A 369 11.09 39.44 2.18
CA LYS A 369 11.24 39.42 0.72
C LYS A 369 12.27 38.38 0.25
N GLN A 370 13.43 38.30 0.91
CA GLN A 370 14.46 37.32 0.55
C GLN A 370 14.02 35.88 0.86
N LEU A 371 13.34 35.70 1.99
CA LEU A 371 12.71 34.45 2.38
C LEU A 371 11.68 33.99 1.34
N GLN A 372 10.78 34.88 0.90
CA GLN A 372 9.83 34.61 -0.16
C GLN A 372 10.52 34.22 -1.48
N THR A 373 11.59 34.93 -1.85
CA THR A 373 12.37 34.65 -3.07
C THR A 373 12.99 33.24 -3.01
N ALA A 374 13.60 32.89 -1.87
CA ALA A 374 14.20 31.58 -1.67
C ALA A 374 13.16 30.45 -1.72
N LEU A 375 12.01 30.62 -1.05
CA LEU A 375 10.92 29.65 -1.07
C LEU A 375 10.31 29.47 -2.46
N ALA A 376 10.12 30.55 -3.21
CA ALA A 376 9.62 30.48 -4.58
C ALA A 376 10.58 29.74 -5.52
N SER A 377 11.89 29.99 -5.40
CA SER A 377 12.90 29.29 -6.20
C SER A 377 13.00 27.80 -5.81
N TRP A 378 12.94 27.48 -4.52
CA TRP A 378 12.90 26.09 -4.05
C TRP A 378 11.66 25.34 -4.58
N ALA A 379 10.49 25.99 -4.62
CA ALA A 379 9.28 25.38 -5.19
C ALA A 379 9.45 25.05 -6.69
N GLN A 380 10.11 25.92 -7.47
CA GLN A 380 10.44 25.65 -8.88
C GLN A 380 11.43 24.48 -9.02
N LEU A 381 12.49 24.45 -8.20
CA LEU A 381 13.44 23.32 -8.19
C LEU A 381 12.70 21.98 -7.95
N ARG A 382 11.80 21.95 -6.96
CA ARG A 382 10.98 20.76 -6.65
C ARG A 382 10.08 20.33 -7.81
N HIS A 383 9.51 21.30 -8.53
CA HIS A 383 8.71 21.06 -9.72
C HIS A 383 9.52 20.42 -10.85
N ASP A 384 10.73 20.90 -11.10
CA ASP A 384 11.56 20.42 -12.21
C ASP A 384 12.16 19.03 -11.93
N THR A 385 12.41 18.72 -10.65
CA THR A 385 12.92 17.40 -10.24
C THR A 385 11.83 16.43 -9.82
N ILE A 386 10.55 16.76 -9.98
CA ILE A 386 9.42 16.05 -9.35
C ILE A 386 9.34 14.56 -9.67
N LEU A 387 9.80 14.16 -10.86
CA LEU A 387 9.86 12.76 -11.30
C LEU A 387 10.94 11.97 -10.54
N TYR A 388 12.06 12.61 -10.26
CA TYR A 388 13.26 11.97 -9.72
C TYR A 388 13.36 12.13 -8.21
N ALA A 389 12.80 13.19 -7.63
CA ALA A 389 12.84 13.46 -6.20
C ALA A 389 11.94 12.48 -5.42
N LYS A 390 12.50 11.84 -4.39
CA LYS A 390 11.73 10.98 -3.48
C LYS A 390 10.92 11.86 -2.52
N PRO A 391 9.59 11.85 -2.58
CA PRO A 391 8.77 12.62 -1.64
C PRO A 391 8.86 12.02 -0.23
N SER A 392 8.77 12.89 0.77
CA SER A 392 8.58 12.49 2.17
C SER A 392 7.10 12.27 2.46
N TYR A 393 6.78 11.21 3.19
CA TYR A 393 5.43 10.91 3.65
C TYR A 393 5.35 10.97 5.17
N THR A 394 4.25 11.51 5.68
CA THR A 394 3.82 11.27 7.06
C THR A 394 3.22 9.88 7.12
N VAL A 395 3.82 8.99 7.93
CA VAL A 395 3.33 7.63 8.16
C VAL A 395 1.95 7.69 8.81
N GLY A 396 1.02 6.85 8.38
CA GLY A 396 -0.32 6.85 8.98
C GLY A 396 -0.26 6.43 10.45
N ALA A 397 -0.74 7.30 11.34
CA ALA A 397 -0.87 7.03 12.77
C ALA A 397 -2.33 6.73 13.12
N ALA A 398 -2.60 5.59 13.77
CA ALA A 398 -3.94 5.20 14.22
C ALA A 398 -4.00 5.00 15.74
N MET A 399 -4.99 5.65 16.36
CA MET A 399 -5.67 5.27 17.60
C MET A 399 -7.05 4.87 17.12
N PRO A 400 -7.58 3.74 17.61
CA PRO A 400 -9.02 3.61 17.65
C PRO A 400 -9.59 4.78 18.49
N PRO A 401 -10.78 5.31 18.18
CA PRO A 401 -11.50 6.09 19.19
C PRO A 401 -11.49 5.26 20.48
N LYS A 402 -11.33 5.91 21.63
CA LYS A 402 -11.50 5.26 22.93
C LYS A 402 -13.00 5.00 23.11
N VAL A 403 -13.50 4.04 22.35
CA VAL A 403 -14.68 3.27 22.66
C VAL A 403 -14.16 2.33 23.73
N GLU A 404 -14.78 2.34 24.91
CA GLU A 404 -14.74 1.17 25.79
C GLU A 404 -14.88 -0.08 24.89
N PRO A 405 -14.01 -1.11 25.00
CA PRO A 405 -14.04 -2.23 24.08
C PRO A 405 -15.44 -2.83 24.10
N THR A 406 -16.25 -2.55 23.07
CA THR A 406 -17.49 -3.27 22.83
C THR A 406 -17.07 -4.68 22.45
N ARG A 407 -17.14 -5.56 23.43
CA ARG A 407 -17.02 -7.00 23.26
C ARG A 407 -18.17 -7.44 22.38
N GLY A 408 -17.91 -7.61 21.08
CA GLY A 408 -18.87 -8.24 20.19
C GLY A 408 -19.11 -9.68 20.62
N TYR A 409 -20.22 -10.26 20.18
CA TYR A 409 -20.65 -11.60 20.57
C TYR A 409 -20.90 -12.43 19.33
N VAL A 410 -20.45 -13.68 19.34
CA VAL A 410 -20.82 -14.63 18.29
C VAL A 410 -22.11 -15.31 18.72
N GLU A 411 -23.15 -15.28 17.86
CA GLU A 411 -24.39 -16.01 18.16
C GLU A 411 -24.05 -17.48 18.51
N PRO A 412 -24.37 -17.97 19.71
CA PRO A 412 -23.67 -19.09 20.33
C PRO A 412 -24.23 -20.45 19.87
N VAL A 413 -24.48 -20.60 18.57
CA VAL A 413 -25.04 -21.80 17.97
C VAL A 413 -23.92 -22.74 17.52
N ALA A 414 -23.01 -23.10 18.44
CA ALA A 414 -21.82 -23.89 18.14
C ALA A 414 -22.12 -25.20 17.39
N GLN A 415 -23.25 -25.85 17.68
CA GLN A 415 -23.69 -27.05 16.97
C GLN A 415 -24.02 -26.76 15.50
N PHE A 416 -24.68 -25.65 15.19
CA PHE A 416 -24.98 -25.24 13.82
C PHE A 416 -23.67 -25.00 13.05
N TYR A 417 -22.74 -24.22 13.61
CA TYR A 417 -21.44 -23.98 12.96
C TYR A 417 -20.63 -25.26 12.78
N THR A 418 -20.70 -26.20 13.73
CA THR A 418 -20.05 -27.51 13.60
C THR A 418 -20.64 -28.33 12.46
N ARG A 419 -21.98 -28.37 12.34
CA ARG A 419 -22.65 -29.05 11.23
C ARG A 419 -22.36 -28.37 9.90
N LEU A 420 -22.31 -27.04 9.86
CA LEU A 420 -21.95 -26.29 8.66
C LEU A 420 -20.49 -26.53 8.26
N LEU A 421 -19.59 -26.68 9.24
CA LEU A 421 -18.20 -27.05 9.01
C LEU A 421 -18.10 -28.47 8.43
N ALA A 422 -18.85 -29.41 8.99
CA ALA A 422 -18.95 -30.78 8.47
C ALA A 422 -19.51 -30.80 7.04
N LEU A 423 -20.57 -30.05 6.77
CA LEU A 423 -21.14 -29.92 5.43
C LEU A 423 -20.14 -29.30 4.44
N THR A 424 -19.40 -28.28 4.88
CA THR A 424 -18.32 -27.67 4.09
C THR A 424 -17.20 -28.68 3.82
N ASN A 425 -16.90 -29.56 4.77
CA ASN A 425 -15.95 -30.68 4.58
C ASN A 425 -16.47 -31.70 3.58
N ILE A 426 -17.74 -32.11 3.69
CA ILE A 426 -18.39 -33.02 2.74
C ILE A 426 -18.37 -32.42 1.33
N MET A 427 -18.70 -31.14 1.20
CA MET A 427 -18.69 -30.43 -0.07
C MET A 427 -17.28 -30.35 -0.67
N ASP A 428 -16.28 -29.95 0.12
CA ASP A 428 -14.88 -29.90 -0.34
C ASP A 428 -14.39 -31.28 -0.77
N ASN A 429 -14.64 -32.31 0.05
CA ASN A 429 -14.21 -33.68 -0.23
C ASN A 429 -14.95 -34.28 -1.43
N GLY A 430 -16.27 -34.12 -1.51
CA GLY A 430 -17.10 -34.65 -2.59
C GLY A 430 -16.81 -33.97 -3.92
N LEU A 431 -16.74 -32.64 -3.95
CA LEU A 431 -16.40 -31.91 -5.18
C LEU A 431 -14.94 -32.13 -5.58
N THR A 432 -14.03 -32.30 -4.62
CA THR A 432 -12.64 -32.69 -4.91
C THR A 432 -12.57 -34.11 -5.48
N SER A 433 -13.28 -35.09 -4.90
CA SER A 433 -13.22 -36.49 -5.33
C SER A 433 -13.88 -36.71 -6.69
N MET A 434 -14.93 -35.95 -6.99
CA MET A 434 -15.54 -35.89 -8.32
C MET A 434 -14.71 -35.05 -9.32
N ASN A 435 -13.61 -34.43 -8.86
CA ASN A 435 -12.70 -33.59 -9.65
C ASN A 435 -13.38 -32.39 -10.33
N VAL A 436 -14.43 -31.84 -9.69
CA VAL A 436 -15.17 -30.66 -10.17
C VAL A 436 -14.88 -29.40 -9.36
N LEU A 437 -14.12 -29.53 -8.26
CA LEU A 437 -13.73 -28.39 -7.45
C LEU A 437 -12.47 -27.72 -8.00
N ASP A 438 -12.64 -26.54 -8.59
CA ASP A 438 -11.52 -25.73 -9.02
C ASP A 438 -10.73 -25.16 -7.83
N ARG A 439 -9.51 -24.69 -8.12
CA ARG A 439 -8.60 -24.17 -7.08
C ARG A 439 -9.20 -22.99 -6.32
N ALA A 440 -9.97 -22.14 -6.99
CA ALA A 440 -10.60 -20.98 -6.36
C ALA A 440 -11.73 -21.41 -5.40
N GLY A 441 -12.61 -22.32 -5.82
CA GLY A 441 -13.64 -22.94 -4.99
C GLY A 441 -13.04 -23.63 -3.77
N LYS A 442 -11.95 -24.38 -3.95
CA LYS A 442 -11.24 -25.05 -2.85
C LYS A 442 -10.70 -24.08 -1.81
N LEU A 443 -10.04 -23.01 -2.24
CA LEU A 443 -9.53 -21.98 -1.32
C LEU A 443 -10.66 -21.27 -0.56
N ARG A 444 -11.81 -21.05 -1.20
CA ARG A 444 -12.99 -20.47 -0.54
C ARG A 444 -13.59 -21.42 0.49
N LEU A 445 -13.76 -22.70 0.17
CA LEU A 445 -14.22 -23.70 1.14
C LEU A 445 -13.25 -23.82 2.32
N GLN A 446 -11.94 -23.78 2.08
CA GLN A 446 -10.94 -23.74 3.15
C GLN A 446 -11.02 -22.47 4.00
N GLY A 447 -11.27 -21.32 3.39
CA GLY A 447 -11.55 -20.07 4.11
C GLY A 447 -12.77 -20.18 5.01
N LEU A 448 -13.89 -20.70 4.47
CA LEU A 448 -15.11 -20.93 5.22
C LEU A 448 -14.91 -21.92 6.38
N LYS A 449 -14.16 -23.01 6.17
CA LYS A 449 -13.80 -23.95 7.24
C LYS A 449 -13.11 -23.25 8.40
N LYS A 450 -12.11 -22.40 8.11
CA LYS A 450 -11.38 -21.65 9.15
C LYS A 450 -12.29 -20.69 9.92
N ILE A 451 -13.18 -20.01 9.22
CA ILE A 451 -14.18 -19.12 9.85
C ILE A 451 -15.07 -19.93 10.79
N LEU A 452 -15.65 -21.03 10.31
CA LEU A 452 -16.56 -21.86 11.10
C LEU A 452 -15.85 -22.48 12.30
N THR A 453 -14.60 -22.92 12.17
CA THR A 453 -13.80 -23.41 13.32
C THR A 453 -13.63 -22.34 14.38
N ARG A 454 -13.38 -21.08 13.99
CA ARG A 454 -13.27 -19.96 14.95
C ARG A 454 -14.61 -19.66 15.61
N LEU A 455 -15.71 -19.62 14.85
CA LEU A 455 -17.05 -19.41 15.41
C LEU A 455 -17.43 -20.51 16.40
N ILE A 456 -17.13 -21.79 16.11
CA ILE A 456 -17.37 -22.91 17.03
C ILE A 456 -16.63 -22.70 18.36
N GLN A 457 -15.35 -22.33 18.29
CA GLN A 457 -14.54 -22.16 19.49
C GLN A 457 -15.06 -21.00 20.33
N ILE A 458 -15.25 -19.83 19.72
CA ILE A 458 -15.74 -18.63 20.40
C ILE A 458 -17.12 -18.88 21.00
N SER A 459 -18.05 -19.50 20.26
CA SER A 459 -19.38 -19.81 20.80
C SER A 459 -19.36 -20.80 21.96
N LYS A 460 -18.39 -21.72 22.03
CA LYS A 460 -18.24 -22.60 23.21
C LYS A 460 -17.73 -21.82 24.40
N ASP A 461 -16.68 -21.03 24.18
CA ASP A 461 -16.08 -20.23 25.23
C ASP A 461 -17.09 -19.21 25.79
N GLU A 462 -17.92 -18.60 24.93
CA GLU A 462 -19.02 -17.70 25.32
C GLU A 462 -20.15 -18.41 26.07
N LEU A 463 -20.49 -19.66 25.73
CA LEU A 463 -21.52 -20.45 26.46
C LEU A 463 -21.02 -20.99 27.80
N GLU A 464 -19.71 -21.21 27.92
CA GLU A 464 -19.06 -21.66 29.15
C GLU A 464 -18.67 -20.49 30.06
N ASP A 465 -19.14 -19.27 29.77
CA ASP A 465 -18.79 -18.00 30.44
C ASP A 465 -17.28 -17.77 30.57
N THR A 466 -16.51 -18.36 29.66
CA THR A 466 -15.07 -18.23 29.62
C THR A 466 -14.71 -16.92 28.96
N THR A 467 -13.74 -16.22 29.53
CA THR A 467 -13.29 -14.94 28.98
C THR A 467 -12.55 -15.17 27.67
N LEU A 468 -13.09 -14.61 26.59
CA LEU A 468 -12.44 -14.59 25.29
C LEU A 468 -11.11 -13.83 25.34
N ASN A 469 -10.13 -14.29 24.57
CA ASN A 469 -8.82 -13.61 24.49
C ASN A 469 -8.81 -12.51 23.42
N ASP A 470 -7.75 -11.71 23.39
CA ASP A 470 -7.61 -10.59 22.47
C ASP A 470 -7.69 -11.00 20.99
N ASN A 471 -7.23 -12.21 20.63
CA ASN A 471 -7.33 -12.69 19.25
C ASN A 471 -8.78 -13.06 18.86
N ASP A 472 -9.60 -13.47 19.83
CA ASP A 472 -11.03 -13.74 19.63
C ASP A 472 -11.78 -12.42 19.41
N TYR A 473 -11.51 -11.42 20.24
CA TYR A 473 -12.09 -10.09 20.04
C TYR A 473 -11.62 -9.42 18.75
N GLU A 474 -10.35 -9.57 18.37
CA GLU A 474 -9.87 -9.09 17.08
C GLU A 474 -10.50 -9.83 15.90
N PHE A 475 -10.76 -11.13 16.03
CA PHE A 475 -11.50 -11.89 15.02
C PHE A 475 -12.95 -11.39 14.87
N ILE A 476 -13.66 -11.17 15.98
CA ILE A 476 -15.02 -10.63 15.97
C ILE A 476 -15.04 -9.23 15.37
N ARG A 477 -14.11 -8.37 15.78
CA ARG A 477 -13.99 -6.99 15.30
C ARG A 477 -13.68 -6.91 13.80
N SER A 478 -12.90 -7.86 13.28
CA SER A 478 -12.53 -7.93 11.86
C SER A 478 -13.41 -8.86 11.02
N PHE A 479 -14.50 -9.40 11.59
CA PHE A 479 -15.30 -10.44 10.96
C PHE A 479 -15.86 -10.05 9.58
N GLY A 480 -16.25 -8.78 9.40
CA GLY A 480 -16.71 -8.27 8.10
C GLY A 480 -15.64 -8.35 7.00
N ASP A 481 -14.38 -8.05 7.34
CA ASP A 481 -13.26 -8.16 6.41
C ASP A 481 -12.88 -9.63 6.15
N VAL A 482 -12.97 -10.47 7.17
CA VAL A 482 -12.76 -11.92 7.07
C VAL A 482 -13.78 -12.55 6.10
N LEU A 483 -15.07 -12.23 6.24
CA LEU A 483 -16.12 -12.69 5.33
C LEU A 483 -15.89 -12.19 3.90
N LYS A 484 -15.56 -10.90 3.74
CA LYS A 484 -15.28 -10.29 2.43
C LYS A 484 -14.14 -10.98 1.70
N SER A 485 -13.11 -11.40 2.45
CA SER A 485 -11.99 -12.19 1.92
C SER A 485 -12.44 -13.59 1.48
N ALA A 486 -13.27 -14.27 2.28
CA ALA A 486 -13.76 -15.62 1.99
C ALA A 486 -14.64 -15.70 0.73
N VAL A 487 -15.38 -14.64 0.40
CA VAL A 487 -16.21 -14.56 -0.82
C VAL A 487 -15.54 -13.82 -1.98
N SER A 488 -14.24 -13.54 -1.86
CA SER A 488 -13.48 -12.83 -2.89
C SER A 488 -13.55 -13.54 -4.25
N GLY A 489 -13.75 -12.76 -5.31
CA GLY A 489 -13.91 -13.27 -6.68
C GLY A 489 -15.31 -13.81 -7.02
N ILE A 490 -16.27 -13.81 -6.09
CA ILE A 490 -17.69 -14.04 -6.43
C ILE A 490 -18.28 -12.75 -7.02
N SER A 491 -19.08 -12.89 -8.08
CA SER A 491 -19.74 -11.76 -8.73
C SER A 491 -20.61 -11.00 -7.72
N ARG A 492 -20.97 -9.76 -8.05
CA ARG A 492 -21.89 -8.99 -7.20
C ARG A 492 -23.26 -9.68 -7.12
N GLU A 493 -23.66 -10.35 -8.19
CA GLU A 493 -24.93 -11.09 -8.29
C GLU A 493 -24.94 -12.36 -7.45
N GLY A 494 -23.88 -13.16 -7.49
CA GLY A 494 -23.72 -14.35 -6.64
C GLY A 494 -23.49 -14.07 -5.15
N ARG A 495 -23.48 -12.79 -4.75
CA ARG A 495 -23.45 -12.34 -3.35
C ARG A 495 -24.74 -11.66 -2.92
N ARG A 496 -25.75 -11.60 -3.80
CA ARG A 496 -27.06 -11.07 -3.42
C ARG A 496 -27.81 -12.13 -2.64
N THR A 497 -28.52 -11.67 -1.63
CA THR A 497 -29.29 -12.51 -0.72
C THR A 497 -30.77 -12.52 -1.09
N SER A 498 -31.21 -11.60 -1.94
CA SER A 498 -32.60 -11.49 -2.37
C SER A 498 -32.88 -12.48 -3.51
N ILE A 499 -33.46 -13.61 -3.15
CA ILE A 499 -33.76 -14.76 -4.02
C ILE A 499 -35.18 -15.25 -3.76
N ILE A 500 -35.79 -15.91 -4.73
CA ILE A 500 -37.12 -16.52 -4.62
C ILE A 500 -37.15 -17.88 -5.31
N ALA A 501 -37.95 -18.79 -4.78
CA ALA A 501 -38.21 -20.07 -5.41
C ALA A 501 -39.65 -20.52 -5.15
N ASP A 502 -40.30 -21.04 -6.17
CA ASP A 502 -41.52 -21.82 -5.97
C ASP A 502 -41.15 -23.23 -5.50
N VAL A 503 -41.76 -23.67 -4.40
CA VAL A 503 -41.42 -24.96 -3.76
C VAL A 503 -42.57 -25.96 -3.80
N HIS A 504 -43.77 -25.51 -4.17
CA HIS A 504 -44.95 -26.36 -4.28
C HIS A 504 -45.94 -25.83 -5.33
N THR A 505 -46.66 -26.73 -6.02
CA THR A 505 -47.72 -26.39 -6.97
C THR A 505 -49.00 -27.14 -6.62
N ASP A 506 -50.09 -26.40 -6.39
CA ASP A 506 -51.42 -26.98 -6.20
C ASP A 506 -52.27 -26.80 -7.46
N LEU A 507 -52.59 -27.92 -8.10
CA LEU A 507 -53.34 -27.94 -9.35
C LEU A 507 -54.84 -27.62 -9.14
N ASN A 508 -55.38 -27.81 -7.94
CA ASN A 508 -56.79 -27.54 -7.65
C ASN A 508 -57.09 -26.03 -7.67
N SER A 509 -56.21 -25.23 -7.07
CA SER A 509 -56.30 -23.77 -7.06
C SER A 509 -55.52 -23.08 -8.17
N SER A 510 -54.72 -23.84 -8.95
CA SER A 510 -53.81 -23.33 -9.97
C SER A 510 -52.83 -22.27 -9.43
N LYS A 511 -52.32 -22.51 -8.22
CA LYS A 511 -51.37 -21.63 -7.52
C LYS A 511 -50.11 -22.38 -7.13
N VAL A 512 -49.06 -21.60 -6.86
CA VAL A 512 -47.77 -22.08 -6.35
C VAL A 512 -47.50 -21.49 -4.98
N LEU A 513 -46.66 -22.16 -4.18
CA LEU A 513 -46.09 -21.61 -2.96
C LEU A 513 -44.71 -21.04 -3.29
N GLU A 514 -44.57 -19.72 -3.13
CA GLU A 514 -43.31 -19.00 -3.31
C GLU A 514 -42.66 -18.79 -1.94
N GLU A 515 -41.37 -19.10 -1.85
CA GLU A 515 -40.50 -18.86 -0.69
C GLU A 515 -39.38 -17.90 -1.07
N GLY A 516 -39.26 -16.81 -0.32
CA GLY A 516 -38.37 -15.69 -0.68
C GLY A 516 -37.55 -15.15 0.48
N VAL A 517 -36.34 -14.69 0.15
CA VAL A 517 -35.54 -13.82 1.00
C VAL A 517 -35.49 -12.44 0.35
N GLY A 518 -35.69 -11.39 1.15
CA GLY A 518 -35.66 -10.00 0.70
C GLY A 518 -34.38 -9.26 1.08
N TYR A 519 -34.54 -8.05 1.61
CA TYR A 519 -33.43 -7.29 2.19
C TYR A 519 -33.08 -7.82 3.58
N VAL A 520 -31.86 -7.57 4.02
CA VAL A 520 -31.39 -8.00 5.33
C VAL A 520 -31.92 -7.01 6.37
N ASN A 521 -32.60 -7.53 7.39
CA ASN A 521 -33.10 -6.77 8.52
C ASN A 521 -32.04 -6.70 9.62
N LEU A 522 -32.32 -5.87 10.62
CA LEU A 522 -31.48 -5.70 11.79
C LEU A 522 -32.13 -6.40 13.00
N ILE A 523 -31.35 -7.19 13.72
CA ILE A 523 -31.73 -7.72 15.03
C ILE A 523 -30.92 -7.03 16.13
N LEU A 524 -31.57 -6.75 17.25
CA LEU A 524 -30.96 -6.29 18.49
C LEU A 524 -31.12 -7.38 19.55
N ALA A 525 -30.02 -7.79 20.17
CA ALA A 525 -30.02 -8.84 21.18
C ALA A 525 -29.25 -8.39 22.42
N ALA A 526 -29.88 -8.47 23.59
CA ALA A 526 -29.21 -8.22 24.86
C ALA A 526 -28.57 -9.51 25.40
N TYR A 527 -27.32 -9.45 25.84
CA TYR A 527 -26.59 -10.59 26.40
C TYR A 527 -25.67 -10.17 27.56
N GLY A 528 -25.44 -11.10 28.48
CA GLY A 528 -24.55 -10.91 29.63
C GLY A 528 -23.09 -11.19 29.31
N LEU A 529 -22.19 -10.55 30.03
CA LEU A 529 -20.76 -10.86 30.06
C LEU A 529 -20.38 -11.61 31.33
N PRO A 530 -19.25 -12.35 31.35
CA PRO A 530 -18.75 -13.03 32.55
C PRO A 530 -18.48 -12.11 33.74
N ASP A 531 -18.31 -10.80 33.49
CA ASP A 531 -18.12 -9.78 34.53
C ASP A 531 -19.44 -9.18 35.07
N GLY A 532 -20.58 -9.73 34.67
CA GLY A 532 -21.93 -9.38 35.14
C GLY A 532 -22.58 -8.21 34.40
N ARG A 533 -21.91 -7.59 33.41
CA ARG A 533 -22.51 -6.52 32.58
C ARG A 533 -23.46 -7.10 31.53
N ILE A 534 -24.50 -6.34 31.18
CA ILE A 534 -25.39 -6.65 30.04
C ILE A 534 -25.09 -5.68 28.91
N LEU A 535 -24.87 -6.20 27.71
CA LEU A 535 -24.66 -5.45 26.48
C LEU A 535 -25.79 -5.72 25.48
N VAL A 536 -25.99 -4.81 24.53
CA VAL A 536 -26.86 -5.01 23.37
C VAL A 536 -26.01 -5.12 22.11
N GLY A 537 -26.06 -6.28 21.47
CA GLY A 537 -25.47 -6.52 20.16
C GLY A 537 -26.46 -6.23 19.04
N MET A 538 -25.91 -5.83 17.89
CA MET A 538 -26.67 -5.54 16.68
C MET A 538 -26.10 -6.37 15.53
N GLY A 539 -26.96 -7.08 14.81
CA GLY A 539 -26.55 -8.00 13.75
C GLY A 539 -27.52 -8.06 12.58
N PRO A 540 -27.05 -8.47 11.38
CA PRO A 540 -27.91 -8.71 10.24
C PRO A 540 -28.68 -10.02 10.38
N VAL A 541 -29.98 -10.03 10.03
CA VAL A 541 -30.81 -11.23 9.92
C VAL A 541 -31.59 -11.23 8.61
N PHE A 542 -31.81 -12.41 8.01
CA PHE A 542 -32.59 -12.51 6.79
C PHE A 542 -34.07 -12.22 7.04
N SER A 543 -34.68 -11.41 6.18
CA SER A 543 -36.14 -11.37 6.02
C SER A 543 -36.62 -12.68 5.35
N TYR A 544 -37.84 -13.12 5.65
CA TYR A 544 -38.45 -14.32 5.06
C TYR A 544 -39.86 -14.01 4.55
N TYR A 545 -40.17 -14.48 3.35
CA TYR A 545 -41.45 -14.28 2.67
C TYR A 545 -42.00 -15.63 2.23
N GLU A 546 -43.25 -15.89 2.55
CA GLU A 546 -43.96 -17.12 2.20
C GLU A 546 -45.37 -16.73 1.74
N PHE A 547 -45.69 -16.96 0.47
CA PHE A 547 -47.01 -16.58 -0.07
C PHE A 547 -47.43 -17.44 -1.26
N LYS A 548 -48.75 -17.50 -1.48
CA LYS A 548 -49.31 -18.18 -2.65
C LYS A 548 -49.30 -17.25 -3.85
N TRP A 549 -48.85 -17.74 -5.00
CA TRP A 549 -48.77 -16.97 -6.25
C TRP A 549 -49.44 -17.68 -7.42
N ALA A 550 -49.73 -16.95 -8.50
CA ALA A 550 -50.39 -17.52 -9.66
C ALA A 550 -49.43 -18.44 -10.43
N MET A 551 -49.85 -19.69 -10.70
CA MET A 551 -49.00 -20.67 -11.40
C MET A 551 -48.56 -20.22 -12.80
N MET A 552 -49.37 -19.40 -13.47
CA MET A 552 -49.07 -18.86 -14.80
C MET A 552 -48.08 -17.69 -14.79
N ASP A 553 -47.73 -17.15 -13.61
CA ASP A 553 -46.80 -16.03 -13.44
C ASP A 553 -45.77 -16.32 -12.35
N ARG A 554 -45.11 -17.49 -12.43
CA ARG A 554 -44.04 -17.86 -11.50
C ARG A 554 -42.96 -16.79 -11.44
N LEU A 555 -42.50 -16.51 -10.22
CA LEU A 555 -41.55 -15.42 -10.00
C LEU A 555 -40.12 -15.86 -10.33
N THR A 556 -39.35 -14.92 -10.88
CA THR A 556 -37.89 -15.04 -10.98
C THR A 556 -37.25 -14.09 -9.99
N ASP A 557 -35.97 -14.32 -9.68
CA ASP A 557 -35.20 -13.43 -8.82
C ASP A 557 -35.25 -11.97 -9.28
N GLU A 558 -35.26 -11.70 -10.60
CA GLU A 558 -35.33 -10.34 -11.16
C GLU A 558 -36.67 -9.68 -10.86
N LYS A 559 -37.78 -10.39 -11.12
CA LYS A 559 -39.13 -9.90 -10.81
C LYS A 559 -39.29 -9.69 -9.31
N TRP A 560 -38.78 -10.61 -8.50
CA TRP A 560 -38.81 -10.50 -7.04
C TRP A 560 -38.07 -9.26 -6.54
N LYS A 561 -36.86 -9.01 -7.05
CA LYS A 561 -36.08 -7.81 -6.72
C LYS A 561 -36.82 -6.53 -7.14
N GLU A 562 -37.52 -6.54 -8.26
CA GLU A 562 -38.33 -5.38 -8.69
C GLU A 562 -39.53 -5.15 -7.76
N MET A 563 -40.21 -6.21 -7.34
CA MET A 563 -41.29 -6.13 -6.36
C MET A 563 -40.82 -5.56 -5.03
N LEU A 564 -39.67 -6.04 -4.51
CA LEU A 564 -39.04 -5.51 -3.30
C LEU A 564 -38.68 -4.03 -3.44
N LYS A 565 -38.12 -3.61 -4.58
CA LYS A 565 -37.74 -2.21 -4.81
C LYS A 565 -38.94 -1.28 -4.96
N SER A 566 -40.02 -1.76 -5.56
CA SER A 566 -41.22 -0.97 -5.81
C SER A 566 -42.18 -0.95 -4.62
N GLY A 567 -41.84 -1.62 -3.52
CA GLY A 567 -42.70 -1.73 -2.33
C GLY A 567 -43.98 -2.52 -2.58
N LYS A 568 -43.95 -3.45 -3.55
CA LYS A 568 -45.09 -4.31 -3.94
C LYS A 568 -44.91 -5.77 -3.52
N ALA A 569 -43.84 -6.07 -2.80
CA ALA A 569 -43.65 -7.39 -2.23
C ALA A 569 -44.78 -7.69 -1.21
N PRO A 570 -45.30 -8.92 -1.14
CA PRO A 570 -46.22 -9.33 -0.08
C PRO A 570 -45.59 -9.14 1.29
N ASP A 571 -46.41 -9.00 2.33
CA ASP A 571 -45.91 -8.90 3.69
C ASP A 571 -45.20 -10.20 4.13
N MET A 572 -44.23 -10.06 5.03
CA MET A 572 -43.64 -11.23 5.69
C MET A 572 -44.71 -11.96 6.51
N PRO A 573 -44.55 -13.27 6.75
CA PRO A 573 -45.47 -14.02 7.60
C PRO A 573 -45.60 -13.36 8.96
N SER A 574 -46.83 -13.26 9.49
CA SER A 574 -47.11 -12.53 10.72
C SER A 574 -46.37 -13.06 11.96
N TRP A 575 -45.87 -14.30 11.91
CA TRP A 575 -45.06 -14.89 12.98
C TRP A 575 -43.58 -14.44 12.92
N ALA A 576 -43.12 -13.88 11.80
CA ALA A 576 -41.73 -13.49 11.57
C ALA A 576 -41.41 -12.02 11.91
N THR A 577 -42.36 -11.26 12.48
CA THR A 577 -42.20 -9.83 12.77
C THR A 577 -41.79 -9.52 14.21
N GLY A 578 -41.62 -10.52 15.07
CA GLY A 578 -41.46 -10.33 16.52
C GLY A 578 -40.04 -9.99 17.02
N PHE A 579 -39.04 -9.94 16.14
CA PHE A 579 -37.62 -9.85 16.52
C PHE A 579 -36.78 -8.97 15.58
N THR A 580 -37.42 -8.25 14.65
CA THR A 580 -36.77 -7.31 13.74
C THR A 580 -37.54 -6.01 13.69
N ASP A 581 -36.84 -4.89 13.66
CA ASP A 581 -37.42 -3.56 13.38
C ASP A 581 -37.88 -3.43 11.91
#